data_AF-A0A2H0N5P0-F1
#
_entry.id   AF-A0A2H0N5P0-F1
#
_cell.length_a   1.000
_cell.length_b   1.000
_cell.length_c   1.000
_cell.angle_alpha   90.00
_cell.angle_beta   90.00
_cell.angle_gamma   90.00
#
_symmetry.space_group_name_H-M   'P 1'
#
loop_
_entity.id
_entity.type
_entity.pdbx_description
1 polymer ?
#
loop_
_entity_poly.entity_id
_entity_poly.type
_entity_poly.pdbx_seq_one_letter_code
_entity_poly.pdbx_strand_id
1 'polypeptide(L)'
;MQNTNPNNDFFSDDSSSFLSTPPQTLPPDDQIMESSSMPVMQNFISPEPASVISAEPSENNQNEVVDTHEFVSMIHGMQDQLDAMLKMISGRSIPRIKNSKQKIHAEDFSSNERIVEGVFNGEKMVGPDGEEFSIPPNYASKSKLVEGDLMKLTISQNGSFIYKQTSPVPRKRLVGELVSNSDNGHWNAIASGRTYQLLTASVTFFKGKPGDEVILLVPEDGQSSWAAVENIINK
;
A
#
# COMPACT_ATOMS: atom_id res chain seq x y z
N MET A 1 51.11 44.64 19.16
CA MET A 1 50.72 43.40 19.85
C MET A 1 49.90 42.60 18.83
N GLN A 2 50.47 41.88 17.86
CA GLN A 2 51.53 40.87 17.99
C GLN A 2 51.27 39.95 19.19
N ASN A 3 50.67 38.79 18.90
CA ASN A 3 51.00 37.56 19.61
C ASN A 3 50.96 36.40 18.60
N THR A 4 52.13 35.98 18.17
CA THR A 4 52.35 34.77 17.37
C THR A 4 52.99 33.73 18.27
N ASN A 5 52.40 32.53 18.36
CA ASN A 5 53.24 31.34 18.46
C ASN A 5 52.48 30.11 17.91
N PRO A 6 53.11 29.29 17.05
CA PRO A 6 52.55 28.03 16.58
C PRO A 6 52.90 26.88 17.52
N ASN A 7 52.27 25.73 17.30
CA ASN A 7 52.90 24.40 17.32
C ASN A 7 51.82 23.40 16.90
N ASN A 8 51.94 22.88 15.68
CA ASN A 8 51.06 21.85 15.14
C ASN A 8 51.94 20.80 14.50
N ASP A 9 52.43 19.88 15.32
CA ASP A 9 53.39 18.87 14.90
C ASP A 9 52.74 17.79 14.04
N PHE A 10 53.41 17.54 12.92
CA PHE A 10 53.49 16.28 12.19
C PHE A 10 53.02 15.02 12.94
N PHE A 11 52.24 14.17 12.28
CA PHE A 11 52.69 12.79 11.97
C PHE A 11 51.88 12.16 10.81
N SER A 12 52.62 11.79 9.76
CA SER A 12 52.40 10.72 8.77
C SER A 12 50.98 10.21 8.45
N ASP A 13 50.54 10.51 7.23
CA ASP A 13 50.39 9.54 6.13
C ASP A 13 50.54 8.04 6.51
N ASP A 14 49.51 7.24 6.28
CA ASP A 14 49.69 5.82 5.96
C ASP A 14 48.67 5.38 4.90
N SER A 15 49.17 4.76 3.85
CA SER A 15 48.45 4.55 2.60
C SER A 15 48.35 3.06 2.25
N SER A 16 47.17 2.68 1.76
CA SER A 16 46.91 1.46 0.99
C SER A 16 46.99 0.08 1.68
N SER A 17 45.86 -0.62 1.71
CA SER A 17 45.77 -2.04 1.31
C SER A 17 44.31 -2.56 1.37
N PHE A 18 43.42 -1.97 0.57
CA PHE A 18 42.11 -2.60 0.30
C PHE A 18 42.32 -3.80 -0.63
N LEU A 19 42.41 -5.01 -0.05
CA LEU A 19 42.41 -6.25 -0.84
C LEU A 19 41.02 -6.49 -1.44
N SER A 20 40.97 -6.46 -2.77
CA SER A 20 39.80 -6.85 -3.56
C SER A 20 39.61 -8.37 -3.52
N THR A 21 38.48 -8.83 -2.99
CA THR A 21 38.04 -10.23 -3.14
C THR A 21 37.28 -10.41 -4.45
N PRO A 22 37.73 -11.27 -5.39
CA PRO A 22 36.99 -11.56 -6.61
C PRO A 22 35.70 -12.37 -6.32
N PRO A 23 34.69 -12.28 -7.21
CA PRO A 23 33.42 -12.99 -7.02
C PRO A 23 33.59 -14.51 -7.18
N GLN A 24 32.81 -15.28 -6.42
CA GLN A 24 32.75 -16.74 -6.59
C GLN A 24 32.06 -17.10 -7.92
N THR A 25 32.69 -18.01 -8.66
CA THR A 25 32.20 -18.56 -9.92
C THR A 25 31.15 -19.64 -9.70
N LEU A 26 29.97 -19.48 -10.32
CA LEU A 26 29.03 -20.58 -10.52
C LEU A 26 29.62 -21.60 -11.53
N PRO A 27 29.48 -22.92 -11.31
CA PRO A 27 29.69 -23.91 -12.37
C PRO A 27 28.54 -23.87 -13.41
N PRO A 28 28.78 -24.31 -14.65
CA PRO A 28 27.82 -24.16 -15.75
C PRO A 28 26.71 -25.21 -15.76
N ASP A 29 25.58 -24.86 -16.37
CA ASP A 29 24.63 -25.81 -16.92
C ASP A 29 25.27 -26.60 -18.07
N ASP A 30 25.27 -27.93 -17.99
CA ASP A 30 25.27 -28.79 -19.19
C ASP A 30 24.96 -30.26 -18.85
N GLN A 31 23.73 -30.68 -19.11
CA GLN A 31 23.47 -31.97 -19.79
C GLN A 31 22.00 -32.12 -20.21
N ILE A 32 21.78 -31.90 -21.51
CA ILE A 32 20.68 -32.51 -22.25
C ILE A 32 21.00 -33.99 -22.40
N MET A 33 20.09 -34.90 -22.03
CA MET A 33 20.03 -36.24 -22.62
C MET A 33 18.59 -36.62 -22.94
N GLU A 34 18.42 -37.23 -24.11
CA GLU A 34 17.14 -37.53 -24.73
C GLU A 34 16.48 -38.81 -24.19
N SER A 35 15.17 -38.89 -24.43
CA SER A 35 14.42 -40.10 -24.79
C SER A 35 14.66 -41.43 -24.03
N SER A 36 13.61 -41.92 -23.36
CA SER A 36 13.10 -43.27 -23.67
C SER A 36 11.65 -43.51 -23.20
N SER A 37 10.80 -43.83 -24.18
CA SER A 37 9.75 -44.87 -24.14
C SER A 37 8.76 -44.95 -22.97
N MET A 38 7.50 -44.61 -23.25
CA MET A 38 6.34 -45.30 -22.63
C MET A 38 6.10 -46.66 -23.32
N PRO A 39 5.61 -47.69 -22.61
CA PRO A 39 4.89 -48.81 -23.21
C PRO A 39 3.37 -48.54 -23.26
N VAL A 40 2.72 -48.94 -24.35
CA VAL A 40 1.25 -48.89 -24.57
C VAL A 40 0.74 -50.29 -24.94
N MET A 41 -0.56 -50.55 -24.67
CA MET A 41 -1.46 -51.61 -25.19
C MET A 41 -2.00 -52.58 -24.12
N GLN A 42 -3.19 -53.20 -24.24
CA GLN A 42 -4.29 -53.15 -25.24
C GLN A 42 -5.64 -52.85 -24.51
N ASN A 43 -6.69 -52.21 -25.05
CA ASN A 43 -7.41 -52.25 -26.35
C ASN A 43 -8.55 -53.30 -26.45
N PHE A 44 -9.82 -52.84 -26.54
CA PHE A 44 -11.00 -53.58 -27.02
C PHE A 44 -11.97 -52.64 -27.76
N ILE A 45 -11.76 -52.48 -29.08
CA ILE A 45 -12.70 -52.79 -30.20
C ILE A 45 -14.22 -52.79 -29.85
N SER A 46 -15.18 -52.18 -30.57
CA SER A 46 -15.31 -51.42 -31.85
C SER A 46 -16.82 -51.05 -32.04
N PRO A 47 -17.33 -50.52 -33.19
CA PRO A 47 -16.88 -49.44 -34.08
C PRO A 47 -17.98 -48.37 -34.36
N GLU A 48 -17.65 -47.41 -35.23
CA GLU A 48 -18.41 -46.23 -35.71
C GLU A 48 -19.55 -46.57 -36.75
N PRO A 49 -20.36 -45.59 -37.21
CA PRO A 49 -19.99 -44.85 -38.44
C PRO A 49 -20.38 -43.35 -38.54
N ALA A 50 -19.57 -42.61 -39.29
CA ALA A 50 -19.67 -41.16 -39.50
C ALA A 50 -20.67 -40.66 -40.58
N SER A 51 -21.04 -39.37 -40.46
CA SER A 51 -21.54 -38.43 -41.49
C SER A 51 -21.62 -37.01 -40.89
N VAL A 52 -21.49 -35.87 -41.60
CA VAL A 52 -21.01 -35.55 -42.95
C VAL A 52 -20.46 -34.09 -42.94
N ILE A 53 -19.60 -33.70 -43.90
CA ILE A 53 -18.93 -32.37 -43.96
C ILE A 53 -19.68 -31.38 -44.87
N SER A 54 -19.74 -30.09 -44.48
CA SER A 54 -19.86 -28.89 -45.35
C SER A 54 -19.69 -27.62 -44.49
N ALA A 55 -19.17 -26.45 -44.87
CA ALA A 55 -18.14 -25.97 -45.82
C ALA A 55 -18.27 -24.42 -45.89
N GLU A 56 -17.50 -23.71 -45.05
CA GLU A 56 -17.06 -22.29 -45.16
C GLU A 56 -18.11 -21.15 -45.48
N PRO A 57 -17.71 -19.91 -45.86
CA PRO A 57 -17.58 -18.81 -44.88
C PRO A 57 -18.37 -17.53 -45.26
N SER A 58 -18.35 -16.49 -44.40
CA SER A 58 -18.85 -15.16 -44.78
C SER A 58 -18.16 -14.00 -44.06
N GLU A 59 -17.48 -13.15 -44.84
CA GLU A 59 -17.21 -11.75 -44.51
C GLU A 59 -18.44 -10.88 -44.83
N ASN A 60 -18.72 -9.83 -44.05
CA ASN A 60 -18.96 -8.51 -44.65
C ASN A 60 -18.83 -7.35 -43.64
N ASN A 61 -18.40 -6.18 -44.14
CA ASN A 61 -18.25 -4.94 -43.39
C ASN A 61 -19.59 -4.22 -43.15
N GLN A 62 -19.71 -3.52 -42.01
CA GLN A 62 -20.52 -2.29 -41.91
C GLN A 62 -19.76 -1.23 -41.12
N ASN A 63 -19.51 -0.08 -41.76
CA ASN A 63 -18.96 1.10 -41.10
C ASN A 63 -20.06 1.74 -40.23
N GLU A 64 -19.91 1.72 -38.91
CA GLU A 64 -20.71 2.60 -38.05
C GLU A 64 -20.27 4.05 -38.22
N VAL A 65 -21.16 4.88 -38.77
CA VAL A 65 -20.95 6.33 -38.81
C VAL A 65 -21.29 6.88 -37.44
N VAL A 66 -20.27 7.36 -36.72
CA VAL A 66 -20.43 7.95 -35.38
C VAL A 66 -21.37 9.15 -35.47
N ASP A 67 -22.48 9.14 -34.71
CA ASP A 67 -23.42 10.26 -34.67
C ASP A 67 -22.82 11.44 -33.89
N THR A 68 -22.23 12.37 -34.64
CA THR A 68 -21.57 13.55 -34.09
C THR A 68 -22.55 14.54 -33.46
N HIS A 69 -23.86 14.42 -33.71
CA HIS A 69 -24.86 15.37 -33.22
C HIS A 69 -25.01 15.31 -31.69
N GLU A 70 -24.95 14.12 -31.08
CA GLU A 70 -24.99 13.96 -29.63
C GLU A 70 -23.76 14.61 -28.97
N PHE A 71 -22.57 14.41 -29.57
CA PHE A 71 -21.32 14.99 -29.08
C PHE A 71 -21.29 16.53 -29.19
N VAL A 72 -21.82 17.08 -30.29
CA VAL A 72 -21.97 18.54 -30.49
C VAL A 72 -22.96 19.14 -29.49
N SER A 73 -24.09 18.46 -29.24
CA SER A 73 -25.05 18.86 -28.19
C SER A 73 -24.38 18.91 -26.81
N MET A 74 -23.55 17.91 -26.49
CA MET A 74 -22.81 17.84 -25.23
C MET A 74 -21.80 19.00 -25.08
N ILE A 75 -21.09 19.36 -26.15
CA ILE A 75 -20.16 20.50 -26.18
C ILE A 75 -20.89 21.83 -25.97
N HIS A 76 -22.07 22.03 -26.59
CA HIS A 76 -22.86 23.24 -26.36
C HIS A 76 -23.38 23.34 -24.92
N GLY A 77 -23.84 22.22 -24.33
CA GLY A 77 -24.20 22.18 -22.91
C GLY A 77 -23.04 22.54 -21.96
N MET A 78 -21.80 22.15 -22.31
CA MET A 78 -20.60 22.57 -21.57
C MET A 78 -20.30 24.06 -21.73
N GLN A 79 -20.50 24.64 -22.91
CA GLN A 79 -20.34 26.09 -23.14
C GLN A 79 -21.33 26.90 -22.29
N ASP A 80 -22.61 26.52 -22.28
CA ASP A 80 -23.64 27.19 -21.47
C ASP A 80 -23.32 27.15 -19.96
N GLN A 81 -22.77 26.03 -19.46
CA GLN A 81 -22.33 25.90 -18.07
C GLN A 81 -21.14 26.82 -17.74
N LEU A 82 -20.16 26.93 -18.65
CA LEU A 82 -19.00 27.81 -18.47
C LEU A 82 -19.41 29.30 -18.50
N ASP A 83 -20.30 29.70 -19.39
CA ASP A 83 -20.81 31.07 -19.46
C ASP A 83 -21.67 31.42 -18.24
N ALA A 84 -22.45 30.49 -17.71
CA ALA A 84 -23.17 30.67 -16.45
C ALA A 84 -22.21 30.91 -15.26
N MET A 85 -21.15 30.11 -15.15
CA MET A 85 -20.09 30.30 -14.14
C MET A 85 -19.37 31.64 -14.30
N LEU A 86 -18.99 32.00 -15.53
CA LEU A 86 -18.32 33.26 -15.83
C LEU A 86 -19.18 34.46 -15.40
N LYS A 87 -20.48 34.42 -15.70
CA LYS A 87 -21.46 35.46 -15.34
C LYS A 87 -21.69 35.56 -13.83
N MET A 88 -21.64 34.44 -13.10
CA MET A 88 -21.67 34.43 -11.63
C MET A 88 -20.44 35.08 -10.99
N ILE A 89 -19.25 34.90 -11.58
CA ILE A 89 -17.99 35.46 -11.08
C ILE A 89 -17.87 36.95 -11.45
N SER A 90 -18.15 37.33 -12.71
CA SER A 90 -18.04 38.71 -13.19
C SER A 90 -19.01 39.68 -12.50
N GLY A 91 -20.10 39.18 -11.91
CA GLY A 91 -21.09 39.98 -11.18
C GLY A 91 -20.78 40.28 -9.71
N ARG A 92 -19.70 39.72 -9.13
CA ARG A 92 -19.44 39.81 -7.68
C ARG A 92 -18.01 40.27 -7.38
N SER A 93 -17.88 41.50 -6.88
CA SER A 93 -16.61 42.05 -6.42
C SER A 93 -16.09 41.27 -5.20
N ILE A 94 -14.87 40.75 -5.29
CA ILE A 94 -14.21 39.99 -4.23
C ILE A 94 -13.74 40.96 -3.12
N PRO A 95 -14.20 40.84 -1.87
CA PRO A 95 -13.68 41.65 -0.77
C PRO A 95 -12.28 41.17 -0.36
N ARG A 96 -11.32 42.09 -0.32
CA ARG A 96 -9.95 41.79 0.15
C ARG A 96 -9.90 41.76 1.69
N ILE A 97 -10.07 40.58 2.28
CA ILE A 97 -10.14 40.42 3.74
C ILE A 97 -8.75 40.60 4.39
N LYS A 98 -8.70 41.40 5.46
CA LYS A 98 -7.53 41.57 6.32
C LYS A 98 -7.64 40.66 7.56
N ASN A 99 -6.49 40.18 8.03
CA ASN A 99 -6.33 39.25 9.15
C ASN A 99 -7.17 39.57 10.40
N SER A 100 -7.84 38.56 10.96
CA SER A 100 -8.03 38.42 12.41
C SER A 100 -8.05 36.94 12.80
N LYS A 101 -7.51 36.61 13.98
CA LYS A 101 -7.43 35.23 14.49
C LYS A 101 -8.74 34.85 15.17
N GLN A 102 -9.46 33.84 14.66
CA GLN A 102 -10.32 33.02 15.52
C GLN A 102 -10.51 31.60 14.95
N LYS A 103 -10.62 30.64 15.87
CA LYS A 103 -10.37 29.22 15.64
C LYS A 103 -11.68 28.46 15.38
N ILE A 104 -12.06 28.36 14.12
CA ILE A 104 -13.05 27.38 13.62
C ILE A 104 -12.50 26.84 12.29
N HIS A 105 -12.03 25.59 12.26
CA HIS A 105 -11.76 24.89 11.00
C HIS A 105 -13.09 24.32 10.47
N ALA A 106 -13.96 25.23 10.00
CA ALA A 106 -14.86 24.92 8.92
C ALA A 106 -14.08 25.24 7.65
N GLU A 107 -13.47 24.22 7.03
CA GLU A 107 -12.76 24.41 5.77
C GLU A 107 -13.79 24.35 4.63
N ASP A 108 -13.80 25.39 3.80
CA ASP A 108 -14.77 25.59 2.72
C ASP A 108 -14.62 24.51 1.62
N PHE A 109 -15.45 23.47 1.68
CA PHE A 109 -15.53 22.46 0.62
C PHE A 109 -16.23 23.00 -0.63
N SER A 110 -15.46 23.69 -1.46
CA SER A 110 -15.76 23.98 -2.87
C SER A 110 -14.84 23.18 -3.81
N SER A 111 -14.56 21.93 -3.46
CA SER A 111 -13.81 20.96 -4.27
C SER A 111 -14.43 19.56 -4.09
N ASN A 112 -14.47 18.75 -5.17
CA ASN A 112 -15.16 17.45 -5.22
C ASN A 112 -14.41 16.32 -4.48
N GLU A 113 -14.01 16.52 -3.22
CA GLU A 113 -13.31 15.53 -2.40
C GLU A 113 -14.29 14.79 -1.48
N ARG A 114 -14.37 13.45 -1.55
CA ARG A 114 -15.15 12.63 -0.62
C ARG A 114 -14.31 12.38 0.63
N ILE A 115 -14.83 12.76 1.79
CA ILE A 115 -14.24 12.43 3.09
C ILE A 115 -15.04 11.29 3.73
N VAL A 116 -14.32 10.30 4.24
CA VAL A 116 -14.85 9.19 5.04
C VAL A 116 -14.08 9.15 6.35
N GLU A 117 -14.81 9.05 7.47
CA GLU A 117 -14.23 8.76 8.78
C GLU A 117 -14.47 7.29 9.11
N GLY A 118 -13.58 6.66 9.86
CA GLY A 118 -13.66 5.23 10.15
C GLY A 118 -12.71 4.77 11.24
N VAL A 119 -12.71 3.48 11.51
CA VAL A 119 -11.95 2.84 12.59
C VAL A 119 -10.96 1.83 12.00
N PHE A 120 -9.71 1.84 12.47
CA PHE A 120 -8.73 0.85 12.04
C PHE A 120 -8.99 -0.53 12.67
N ASN A 121 -9.07 -1.59 11.87
CA ASN A 121 -9.33 -2.96 12.33
C ASN A 121 -8.07 -3.85 12.46
N GLY A 122 -6.88 -3.28 12.27
CA GLY A 122 -5.60 -4.01 12.28
C GLY A 122 -4.93 -4.12 10.91
N GLU A 123 -5.70 -4.06 9.82
CA GLU A 123 -5.17 -4.00 8.44
C GLU A 123 -5.84 -2.90 7.60
N LYS A 124 -7.15 -2.67 7.79
CA LYS A 124 -8.00 -1.78 7.00
C LYS A 124 -8.69 -0.73 7.88
N MET A 125 -9.22 0.32 7.25
CA MET A 125 -10.18 1.22 7.86
C MET A 125 -11.60 0.74 7.56
N VAL A 126 -12.47 0.66 8.58
CA VAL A 126 -13.89 0.34 8.42
C VAL A 126 -14.70 1.63 8.55
N GLY A 127 -15.50 1.95 7.52
CA GLY A 127 -16.42 3.09 7.49
C GLY A 127 -17.69 2.90 8.34
N PRO A 128 -18.53 3.93 8.50
CA PRO A 128 -19.77 3.88 9.30
C PRO A 128 -20.86 3.01 8.65
N ASP A 129 -20.74 2.76 7.35
CA ASP A 129 -21.55 1.86 6.52
C ASP A 129 -21.00 0.42 6.46
N GLY A 130 -19.84 0.18 7.07
CA GLY A 130 -19.10 -1.08 6.96
C GLY A 130 -18.22 -1.21 5.71
N GLU A 131 -18.07 -0.16 4.90
CA GLU A 131 -17.15 -0.16 3.74
C GLU A 131 -15.70 -0.31 4.25
N GLU A 132 -14.97 -1.32 3.78
CA GLU A 132 -13.58 -1.58 4.17
C GLU A 132 -12.59 -0.95 3.18
N PHE A 133 -11.72 -0.07 3.67
CA PHE A 133 -10.70 0.61 2.89
C PHE A 133 -9.29 0.13 3.29
N SER A 134 -8.58 -0.52 2.37
CA SER A 134 -7.24 -1.06 2.62
C SER A 134 -6.22 0.06 2.88
N ILE A 135 -5.56 0.01 4.05
CA ILE A 135 -4.52 0.97 4.42
C ILE A 135 -3.15 0.45 3.93
N PRO A 136 -2.29 1.30 3.34
CA PRO A 136 -0.93 0.91 2.97
C PRO A 136 -0.15 0.34 4.18
N PRO A 137 0.40 -0.90 4.13
CA PRO A 137 1.04 -1.53 5.29
C PRO A 137 2.18 -0.71 5.90
N ASN A 138 2.94 0.02 5.07
CA ASN A 138 4.02 0.91 5.50
C ASN A 138 3.52 2.16 6.27
N TYR A 139 2.31 2.64 5.98
CA TYR A 139 1.70 3.72 6.74
C TYR A 139 1.23 3.23 8.11
N ALA A 140 0.57 2.06 8.14
CA ALA A 140 0.10 1.44 9.37
C ALA A 140 1.26 1.06 10.32
N SER A 141 2.35 0.47 9.80
CA SER A 141 3.54 0.13 10.59
C SER A 141 4.26 1.37 11.13
N LYS A 142 4.55 2.36 10.27
CA LYS A 142 5.26 3.59 10.66
C LYS A 142 4.51 4.41 11.70
N SER A 143 3.19 4.52 11.54
CA SER A 143 2.30 5.24 12.47
C SER A 143 1.99 4.44 13.74
N LYS A 144 2.33 3.14 13.79
CA LYS A 144 1.97 2.20 14.87
C LYS A 144 0.47 2.23 15.15
N LEU A 145 -0.34 2.07 14.10
CA LEU A 145 -1.79 2.05 14.22
C LEU A 145 -2.23 0.83 15.04
N VAL A 146 -3.09 1.06 16.02
CA VAL A 146 -3.66 0.04 16.91
C VAL A 146 -5.14 -0.15 16.57
N GLU A 147 -5.63 -1.39 16.65
CA GLU A 147 -7.05 -1.73 16.43
C GLU A 147 -7.95 -0.82 17.29
N GLY A 148 -8.92 -0.13 16.68
CA GLY A 148 -9.73 0.91 17.30
C GLY A 148 -9.30 2.35 17.01
N ASP A 149 -8.09 2.61 16.50
CA ASP A 149 -7.62 3.96 16.16
C ASP A 149 -8.58 4.65 15.16
N LEU A 150 -8.93 5.91 15.44
CA LEU A 150 -9.81 6.70 14.58
C LEU A 150 -9.02 7.26 13.40
N MET A 151 -9.61 7.12 12.22
CA MET A 151 -9.01 7.40 10.92
C MET A 151 -9.92 8.31 10.10
N LYS A 152 -9.30 9.13 9.25
CA LYS A 152 -9.94 9.87 8.17
C LYS A 152 -9.28 9.50 6.85
N LEU A 153 -10.10 9.13 5.87
CA LEU A 153 -9.74 8.97 4.47
C LEU A 153 -10.27 10.20 3.72
N THR A 154 -9.39 10.92 3.03
CA THR A 154 -9.78 11.85 1.97
C THR A 154 -9.56 11.16 0.62
N ILE A 155 -10.62 11.07 -0.17
CA ILE A 155 -10.59 10.63 -1.57
C ILE A 155 -10.52 11.89 -2.42
N SER A 156 -9.36 12.13 -3.01
CA SER A 156 -9.11 13.27 -3.91
C SER A 156 -9.83 13.09 -5.25
N GLN A 157 -10.05 14.19 -5.97
CA GLN A 157 -10.73 14.19 -7.29
C GLN A 157 -10.06 13.29 -8.35
N ASN A 158 -8.76 13.03 -8.20
CA ASN A 158 -7.98 12.12 -9.05
C ASN A 158 -8.04 10.65 -8.60
N GLY A 159 -8.91 10.30 -7.65
CA GLY A 159 -9.02 8.95 -7.07
C GLY A 159 -7.95 8.59 -6.04
N SER A 160 -7.05 9.51 -5.68
CA SER A 160 -6.01 9.23 -4.66
C SER A 160 -6.61 9.12 -3.26
N PHE A 161 -6.15 8.11 -2.50
CA PHE A 161 -6.54 7.88 -1.12
C PHE A 161 -5.50 8.43 -0.15
N ILE A 162 -5.89 9.42 0.65
CA ILE A 162 -5.05 10.04 1.68
C ILE A 162 -5.59 9.65 3.06
N TYR A 163 -4.88 8.75 3.75
CA TYR A 163 -5.21 8.34 5.11
C TYR A 163 -4.53 9.23 6.16
N LYS A 164 -5.27 9.58 7.20
CA LYS A 164 -4.77 10.32 8.36
C LYS A 164 -5.39 9.77 9.64
N GLN A 165 -4.57 9.40 10.61
CA GLN A 165 -5.03 9.16 11.99
C GLN A 165 -5.57 10.46 12.59
N THR A 166 -6.81 10.42 13.09
CA THR A 166 -7.48 11.56 13.75
C THR A 166 -7.40 11.47 15.26
N SER A 167 -7.51 10.27 15.84
CA SER A 167 -7.26 10.01 17.25
C SER A 167 -6.67 8.62 17.49
N PRO A 168 -5.65 8.47 18.34
CA PRO A 168 -5.27 7.18 18.87
C PRO A 168 -6.25 6.70 19.96
N VAL A 169 -6.37 5.40 20.16
CA VAL A 169 -7.02 4.82 21.34
C VAL A 169 -6.07 4.75 22.55
N PRO A 170 -6.61 4.71 23.79
CA PRO A 170 -5.85 4.28 24.96
C PRO A 170 -5.23 2.91 24.72
N ARG A 171 -3.93 2.78 25.00
CA ARG A 171 -3.14 1.60 24.64
C ARG A 171 -2.07 1.30 25.66
N LYS A 172 -1.89 0.01 25.94
CA LYS A 172 -0.91 -0.53 26.88
C LYS A 172 0.23 -1.22 26.12
N ARG A 173 1.41 -1.23 26.74
CA ARG A 173 2.56 -1.98 26.27
C ARG A 173 2.51 -3.41 26.81
N LEU A 174 2.77 -4.38 25.94
CA LEU A 174 3.02 -5.77 26.32
C LEU A 174 4.41 -6.18 25.80
N VAL A 175 5.09 -7.04 26.55
CA VAL A 175 6.29 -7.74 26.07
C VAL A 175 5.87 -9.15 25.68
N GLY A 176 6.34 -9.62 24.52
CA GLY A 176 6.05 -10.94 24.00
C GLY A 176 7.21 -11.53 23.21
N GLU A 177 7.00 -12.73 22.69
CA GLU A 177 7.94 -13.43 21.81
C GLU A 177 7.42 -13.41 20.37
N LEU A 178 8.29 -13.04 19.43
CA LEU A 178 7.96 -13.01 18.00
C LEU A 178 7.94 -14.43 17.42
N VAL A 179 6.88 -14.76 16.69
CA VAL A 179 6.67 -16.06 16.05
C VAL A 179 6.34 -15.86 14.57
N SER A 180 7.08 -16.54 13.68
CA SER A 180 6.68 -16.64 12.26
C SER A 180 5.70 -17.79 12.08
N ASN A 181 4.60 -17.56 11.37
CA ASN A 181 3.78 -18.65 10.87
C ASN A 181 4.31 -19.08 9.48
N SER A 182 5.00 -20.22 9.45
CA SER A 182 5.67 -20.75 8.26
C SER A 182 4.72 -21.05 7.10
N ASP A 183 3.43 -21.27 7.36
CA ASP A 183 2.47 -21.76 6.36
C ASP A 183 1.84 -20.63 5.53
N ASN A 184 1.85 -19.39 6.05
CA ASN A 184 1.21 -18.23 5.41
C ASN A 184 2.08 -16.96 5.37
N GLY A 185 3.26 -16.96 5.99
CA GLY A 185 4.16 -15.80 6.01
C GLY A 185 3.66 -14.63 6.86
N HIS A 186 2.62 -14.83 7.67
CA HIS A 186 2.15 -13.85 8.64
C HIS A 186 2.99 -13.93 9.92
N TRP A 187 3.27 -12.76 10.48
CA TRP A 187 3.96 -12.65 11.76
C TRP A 187 2.96 -12.54 12.91
N ASN A 188 3.26 -13.24 13.99
CA ASN A 188 2.48 -13.22 15.21
C ASN A 188 3.41 -12.92 16.40
N ALA A 189 2.84 -12.50 17.52
CA ALA A 189 3.54 -12.47 18.79
C ALA A 189 2.71 -13.08 19.90
N ILE A 190 3.37 -13.83 20.78
CA ILE A 190 2.75 -14.43 21.96
C ILE A 190 3.05 -13.53 23.15
N ALA A 191 2.00 -12.91 23.71
CA ALA A 191 2.08 -12.03 24.87
C ALA A 191 0.90 -12.29 25.82
N SER A 192 1.16 -12.33 27.13
CA SER A 192 0.12 -12.52 28.16
C SER A 192 -0.81 -13.75 27.92
N GLY A 193 -0.27 -14.83 27.34
CA GLY A 193 -1.03 -16.05 27.03
C GLY A 193 -1.96 -15.94 25.81
N ARG A 194 -1.78 -14.91 24.96
CA ARG A 194 -2.55 -14.69 23.73
C ARG A 194 -1.62 -14.50 22.53
N THR A 195 -2.12 -14.85 21.35
CA THR A 195 -1.44 -14.63 20.07
C THR A 195 -2.03 -13.40 19.39
N TYR A 196 -1.18 -12.46 19.03
CA TYR A 196 -1.53 -11.24 18.31
C TYR A 196 -0.97 -11.27 16.89
N GLN A 197 -1.77 -10.91 15.90
CA GLN A 197 -1.31 -10.74 14.52
C GLN A 197 -0.53 -9.42 14.39
N LEU A 198 0.55 -9.45 13.61
CA LEU A 198 1.45 -8.31 13.39
C LEU A 198 1.55 -7.96 11.91
N LEU A 199 1.62 -6.67 11.61
CA LEU A 199 1.95 -6.18 10.28
C LEU A 199 3.38 -6.62 9.91
N THR A 200 3.51 -7.43 8.85
CA THR A 200 4.81 -7.88 8.30
C THR A 200 5.74 -6.70 8.02
N ALA A 201 5.22 -5.57 7.55
CA ALA A 201 5.97 -4.33 7.31
C ALA A 201 6.65 -3.75 8.57
N SER A 202 6.11 -4.00 9.77
CA SER A 202 6.76 -3.61 11.02
C SER A 202 7.91 -4.55 11.35
N VAL A 203 7.70 -5.86 11.22
CA VAL A 203 8.71 -6.87 11.57
C VAL A 203 9.92 -6.80 10.64
N THR A 204 9.70 -6.62 9.33
CA THR A 204 10.79 -6.47 8.35
C THR A 204 11.57 -5.18 8.55
N PHE A 205 10.92 -4.08 8.97
CA PHE A 205 11.59 -2.82 9.31
C PHE A 205 12.59 -2.99 10.48
N PHE A 206 12.17 -3.65 11.56
CA PHE A 206 13.04 -3.96 12.70
C PHE A 206 13.99 -5.16 12.46
N LYS A 207 13.83 -5.89 11.34
CA LYS A 207 14.58 -7.11 10.99
C LYS A 207 14.44 -8.25 12.02
N GLY A 208 13.27 -8.34 12.65
CA GLY A 208 12.99 -9.34 13.67
C GLY A 208 12.98 -10.78 13.14
N LYS A 209 13.32 -11.72 14.00
CA LYS A 209 13.40 -13.17 13.76
C LYS A 209 12.53 -13.93 14.79
N PRO A 210 12.09 -15.16 14.47
CA PRO A 210 11.38 -15.97 15.46
C PRO A 210 12.22 -16.17 16.72
N GLY A 211 11.61 -15.98 17.90
CA GLY A 211 12.27 -16.02 19.21
C GLY A 211 12.79 -14.68 19.74
N ASP A 212 12.84 -13.63 18.90
CA ASP A 212 13.17 -12.27 19.36
C ASP A 212 12.10 -11.73 20.32
N GLU A 213 12.51 -10.86 21.23
CA GLU A 213 11.58 -10.20 22.15
C GLU A 213 10.96 -8.97 21.48
N VAL A 214 9.64 -8.85 21.56
CA VAL A 214 8.89 -7.79 20.88
C VAL A 214 8.06 -6.98 21.87
N ILE A 215 8.15 -5.65 21.74
CA ILE A 215 7.31 -4.71 22.48
C ILE A 215 6.11 -4.37 21.60
N LEU A 216 4.92 -4.72 22.10
CA LEU A 216 3.65 -4.57 21.43
C LEU A 216 2.83 -3.43 22.04
N LEU A 217 2.09 -2.71 21.20
CA LEU A 217 1.01 -1.81 21.58
C LEU A 217 -0.33 -2.47 21.22
N VAL A 218 -1.18 -2.62 22.22
CA VAL A 218 -2.55 -3.14 22.09
C VAL A 218 -3.52 -2.18 22.79
N PRO A 219 -4.82 -2.20 22.47
CA PRO A 219 -5.81 -1.42 23.21
C PRO A 219 -5.73 -1.68 24.71
N GLU A 220 -5.90 -0.61 25.50
CA GLU A 220 -5.97 -0.73 26.95
C GLU A 220 -7.24 -1.49 27.35
N ASP A 221 -8.36 -1.10 26.74
CA ASP A 221 -9.68 -1.72 26.88
C ASP A 221 -10.05 -2.61 25.70
N GLY A 222 -10.85 -3.63 25.94
CA GLY A 222 -11.37 -4.53 24.91
C GLY A 222 -10.47 -5.72 24.56
N GLN A 223 -10.78 -6.33 23.42
CA GLN A 223 -10.05 -7.46 22.83
C GLN A 223 -9.61 -7.04 21.43
N SER A 224 -8.33 -7.18 21.11
CA SER A 224 -7.80 -6.98 19.76
C SER A 224 -7.24 -8.30 19.23
N SER A 225 -7.42 -8.55 17.93
CA SER A 225 -6.74 -9.65 17.23
C SER A 225 -5.35 -9.21 16.74
N TRP A 226 -5.19 -7.92 16.50
CA TRP A 226 -3.94 -7.31 16.04
C TRP A 226 -3.20 -6.58 17.16
N ALA A 227 -1.89 -6.42 16.97
CA ALA A 227 -1.04 -5.57 17.78
C ALA A 227 -0.08 -4.76 16.89
N ALA A 228 0.19 -3.52 17.27
CA ALA A 228 1.24 -2.72 16.63
C ALA A 228 2.60 -3.02 17.27
N VAL A 229 3.64 -3.20 16.46
CA VAL A 229 5.00 -3.36 16.97
C VAL A 229 5.58 -1.99 17.31
N GLU A 230 5.99 -1.79 18.56
CA GLU A 230 6.70 -0.59 18.98
C GLU A 230 8.21 -0.71 18.74
N ASN A 231 8.78 -1.86 19.10
CA ASN A 231 10.20 -2.20 18.94
C ASN A 231 10.40 -3.72 18.96
N ILE A 232 11.53 -4.19 18.41
CA ILE A 232 12.01 -5.57 18.56
C ILE A 232 13.41 -5.53 19.17
N ILE A 233 13.68 -6.44 20.11
CA ILE A 233 14.95 -6.62 20.80
C ILE A 233 15.50 -7.99 20.37
N ASN A 234 16.53 -7.96 19.54
CA ASN A 234 17.20 -9.14 19.04
C ASN A 234 17.98 -9.82 20.17
N LYS A 235 17.89 -11.14 20.27
CA LYS A 235 18.65 -11.96 21.23
C LYS A 235 19.94 -12.53 20.63
#